data_AF-A0A3S1J1P0-F1
#
_entry.id   AF-A0A3S1J1P0-F1
#
_cell.length_a   1.000
_cell.length_b   1.000
_cell.length_c   1.000
_cell.angle_alpha   90.00
_cell.angle_beta   90.00
_cell.angle_gamma   90.00
#
_symmetry.space_group_name_H-M   'P 1'
#
loop_
_entity.id
_entity.type
_entity.pdbx_description
1 polymer ?
#
loop_
_entity_poly.entity_id
_entity_poly.type
_entity_poly.pdbx_seq_one_letter_code
_entity_poly.pdbx_strand_id
1 'polypeptide(L)'
;MKRVIAIADRTALASLRLLVALNVLFFLSFLIIALLAAGKARAETPACAGADMLSALQKDDPATYRKIETEAAATPNGKGLLWKLEKAGERPSFLFGT
;
A
#
# COMPACT_ATOMS: atom_id res chain seq x y z
N MET A 1 34.92 -44.60 -36.09
CA MET A 1 34.67 -44.16 -34.70
C MET A 1 35.14 -42.73 -34.42
N LYS A 2 36.42 -42.37 -34.57
CA LYS A 2 36.94 -41.02 -34.22
C LYS A 2 36.25 -39.84 -34.94
N ARG A 3 35.92 -39.98 -36.23
CA ARG A 3 35.24 -38.92 -37.01
C ARG A 3 33.80 -38.66 -36.58
N VAL A 4 33.07 -39.72 -36.21
CA VAL A 4 31.67 -39.63 -35.77
C VAL A 4 31.58 -38.89 -34.43
N ILE A 5 32.50 -39.19 -33.51
CA ILE A 5 32.59 -38.52 -32.20
C ILE A 5 32.94 -37.03 -32.37
N ALA A 6 33.91 -36.70 -33.24
CA ALA A 6 34.30 -35.31 -33.49
C ALA A 6 33.19 -34.46 -34.16
N ILE A 7 32.36 -35.08 -35.00
CA ILE A 7 31.19 -34.40 -35.60
C ILE A 7 30.11 -34.19 -34.54
N ALA A 8 29.78 -35.23 -33.78
CA ALA A 8 28.79 -35.17 -32.71
C ALA A 8 29.13 -34.10 -31.66
N ASP A 9 30.39 -33.99 -31.27
CA ASP A 9 30.88 -33.00 -30.30
C ASP A 9 30.75 -31.55 -30.82
N ARG A 10 31.15 -31.30 -32.07
CA ARG A 10 30.97 -29.97 -32.70
C ARG A 10 29.51 -29.57 -32.82
N THR A 11 28.65 -30.52 -33.17
CA THR A 11 27.20 -30.27 -33.24
C THR A 11 26.60 -30.03 -31.85
N ALA A 12 27.04 -30.77 -30.84
CA ALA A 12 26.56 -30.61 -29.46
C ALA A 12 26.96 -29.23 -28.90
N LEU A 13 28.20 -28.80 -29.13
CA LEU A 13 28.67 -27.49 -28.72
C LEU A 13 27.92 -26.36 -29.44
N ALA A 14 27.68 -26.49 -30.74
CA ALA A 14 26.90 -25.52 -31.50
C ALA A 14 25.45 -25.43 -31.01
N SER A 15 24.80 -26.57 -30.78
CA SER A 15 23.43 -26.65 -30.24
C SER A 15 23.34 -26.06 -28.83
N LEU A 16 24.31 -26.34 -27.96
CA LEU A 16 24.34 -25.79 -26.61
C LEU A 16 24.53 -24.26 -26.62
N ARG A 17 25.41 -23.75 -27.49
CA ARG A 17 25.59 -22.30 -27.70
C ARG A 17 24.31 -21.63 -28.20
N LEU A 18 23.61 -22.27 -29.14
CA LEU A 18 22.33 -21.78 -29.65
C LEU A 18 21.27 -21.74 -28.54
N LEU A 19 21.16 -22.81 -27.74
CA LEU A 19 20.22 -22.87 -26.63
C LEU A 19 20.49 -21.76 -25.60
N VAL A 20 21.76 -21.54 -25.24
CA VAL A 20 22.16 -20.45 -24.35
C VAL A 20 21.79 -19.09 -24.96
N ALA A 21 22.12 -18.86 -26.24
CA ALA A 21 21.80 -17.61 -26.91
C ALA A 21 20.29 -17.32 -26.95
N LEU A 22 19.46 -18.34 -27.23
CA LEU A 22 18.01 -18.22 -27.22
C LEU A 22 17.46 -17.90 -25.83
N ASN A 23 17.97 -18.53 -24.77
CA ASN A 23 17.55 -18.25 -23.41
C ASN A 23 17.96 -16.85 -22.95
N VAL A 24 19.18 -16.41 -23.30
CA VAL A 24 19.64 -15.04 -23.02
C VAL A 24 18.76 -14.03 -23.75
N LEU A 25 18.48 -14.27 -25.05
CA LEU A 25 17.61 -13.39 -25.83
C LEU A 25 16.19 -13.33 -25.24
N PHE A 26 15.62 -14.47 -24.86
CA PHE A 26 14.32 -14.54 -24.19
C PHE A 26 14.31 -13.76 -22.88
N PHE A 27 15.31 -13.97 -22.03
CA PHE A 27 15.42 -13.29 -20.74
C PHE A 27 15.56 -11.78 -20.91
N LEU A 28 16.41 -11.31 -21.83
CA LEU A 28 16.56 -9.89 -22.12
C LEU A 28 15.26 -9.29 -22.68
N SER A 29 14.58 -9.99 -23.59
CA SER A 29 13.30 -9.55 -24.14
C SER A 29 12.24 -9.45 -23.05
N PHE A 30 12.16 -10.44 -22.17
CA PHE A 30 11.28 -10.44 -21.02
C PHE A 30 11.58 -9.28 -20.07
N LEU A 31 12.85 -9.03 -19.73
CA LEU A 31 13.24 -7.92 -18.87
C LEU A 31 12.85 -6.56 -19.47
N ILE A 32 13.08 -6.37 -20.76
CA ILE A 32 12.70 -5.12 -21.46
C ILE A 32 11.18 -4.92 -21.39
N ILE A 33 10.41 -5.95 -21.74
CA ILE A 33 8.94 -5.87 -21.70
C ILE A 33 8.46 -5.63 -20.26
N ALA A 34 8.99 -6.36 -19.28
CA ALA A 34 8.65 -6.20 -17.88
C ALA A 34 8.95 -4.78 -17.38
N LEU A 35 10.07 -4.18 -17.78
CA LEU A 35 10.42 -2.82 -17.40
C LEU A 35 9.52 -1.77 -18.05
N LEU A 36 9.13 -1.99 -19.31
CA LEU A 36 8.21 -1.09 -20.03
C LEU A 36 6.75 -1.24 -19.54
N ALA A 37 6.34 -2.46 -19.17
CA ALA A 37 5.00 -2.78 -18.70
C ALA A 37 4.82 -2.57 -17.19
N ALA A 38 5.90 -2.48 -16.42
CA ALA A 38 5.88 -2.09 -15.02
C ALA A 38 5.42 -0.62 -14.92
N GLY A 39 4.11 -0.42 -14.86
CA GLY A 39 3.52 0.86 -14.54
C GLY A 39 3.92 1.31 -13.13
N LYS A 40 3.85 2.61 -12.87
CA LYS A 40 3.98 3.13 -11.51
C LYS A 40 2.84 2.55 -10.66
N ALA A 41 3.17 1.89 -9.55
CA ALA A 41 2.20 1.60 -8.50
C ALA A 41 1.73 2.95 -7.95
N ARG A 42 0.59 3.45 -8.45
CA ARG A 42 0.01 4.71 -7.99
C ARG A 42 -0.62 4.46 -6.64
N ALA A 43 0.14 4.68 -5.57
CA ALA A 43 -0.38 4.90 -4.23
C ALA A 43 -0.90 6.35 -4.11
N GLU A 44 -1.60 6.84 -5.13
CA GLU A 44 -2.21 8.16 -5.08
C GLU A 44 -3.39 8.08 -4.13
N THR A 45 -3.36 8.88 -3.07
CA THR A 45 -4.56 9.09 -2.25
C THR A 45 -5.59 9.79 -3.15
N PRO A 46 -6.75 9.20 -3.43
CA PRO A 46 -7.76 9.84 -4.25
C PRO A 46 -8.14 11.18 -3.63
N ALA A 47 -8.45 12.17 -4.48
CA ALA A 47 -8.90 13.47 -3.99
C ALA A 47 -10.13 13.28 -3.10
N CYS A 48 -10.07 13.75 -1.85
CA CYS A 48 -11.21 13.74 -0.95
C CYS A 48 -12.25 14.74 -1.48
N ALA A 49 -13.35 14.23 -2.03
CA ALA A 49 -14.47 15.04 -2.52
C ALA A 49 -15.49 15.39 -1.41
N GLY A 50 -15.17 15.08 -0.15
CA GLY A 50 -16.02 15.42 0.99
C GLY A 50 -16.11 16.93 1.21
N ALA A 51 -17.26 17.40 1.68
CA ALA A 51 -17.46 18.77 2.13
C ALA A 51 -17.47 18.84 3.66
N ASP A 52 -16.99 19.95 4.21
CA ASP A 52 -17.01 20.19 5.65
C ASP A 52 -18.45 20.52 6.12
N MET A 53 -19.09 19.53 6.74
CA MET A 53 -20.45 19.64 7.23
C MET A 53 -20.57 20.52 8.49
N LEU A 54 -19.53 20.63 9.31
CA LEU A 54 -19.58 21.47 10.51
C LEU A 54 -19.52 22.95 10.12
N SER A 55 -18.64 23.30 9.18
CA SER A 55 -18.61 24.65 8.60
C SER A 55 -19.92 25.02 7.92
N ALA A 56 -20.54 24.08 7.19
CA ALA A 56 -21.86 24.29 6.59
C ALA A 56 -22.95 24.50 7.66
N LEU A 57 -23.02 23.62 8.67
CA LEU A 57 -23.96 23.73 9.78
C LEU A 57 -23.79 25.03 10.56
N GLN A 58 -22.57 25.48 10.80
CA GLN A 58 -22.32 26.74 11.51
C GLN A 58 -22.93 27.95 10.77
N LYS A 59 -23.01 27.91 9.45
CA LYS A 59 -23.67 28.93 8.62
C LYS A 59 -25.17 28.75 8.54
N ASP A 60 -25.61 27.54 8.21
CA ASP A 60 -26.97 27.26 7.76
C ASP A 60 -27.91 26.92 8.93
N ASP A 61 -27.39 26.28 9.99
CA ASP A 61 -28.13 25.97 11.22
C ASP A 61 -27.24 26.10 12.49
N PRO A 62 -27.01 27.34 12.97
CA PRO A 62 -26.19 27.59 14.15
C PRO A 62 -26.77 27.03 15.45
N ALA A 63 -28.07 26.67 15.48
CA ALA A 63 -28.70 26.09 16.66
C ALA A 63 -28.31 24.61 16.77
N THR A 64 -28.42 23.86 15.67
CA THR A 64 -27.96 22.47 15.60
C THR A 64 -26.45 22.38 15.82
N TYR A 65 -25.65 23.28 15.23
CA TYR A 65 -24.21 23.34 15.49
C TYR A 65 -23.89 23.47 16.99
N ARG A 66 -24.53 24.42 17.69
CA ARG A 66 -24.34 24.61 19.14
C ARG A 66 -24.78 23.41 19.97
N LYS A 67 -25.82 22.70 19.55
CA LYS A 67 -26.25 21.47 20.23
C LYS A 67 -25.17 20.39 20.12
N ILE A 68 -24.61 20.18 18.93
CA ILE A 68 -23.52 19.22 18.69
C ILE A 68 -22.31 19.57 19.55
N GLU A 69 -21.88 20.84 19.56
CA GLU A 69 -20.76 21.31 20.39
C GLU A 69 -21.00 21.07 21.88
N THR A 70 -22.24 21.27 22.35
CA THR A 70 -22.62 21.03 23.75
C THR A 70 -22.52 19.54 24.11
N GLU A 71 -23.03 18.66 23.24
CA GLU A 71 -22.96 17.21 23.44
C GLU A 71 -21.50 16.69 23.37
N ALA A 72 -20.71 17.20 22.42
CA ALA A 72 -19.29 16.88 22.29
C ALA A 72 -18.52 17.30 23.56
N ALA A 73 -18.77 18.50 24.08
CA ALA A 73 -18.14 18.98 25.32
C ALA A 73 -18.53 18.16 26.56
N ALA A 74 -19.72 17.56 26.58
CA ALA A 74 -20.19 16.69 27.66
C ALA A 74 -19.66 15.25 27.55
N THR A 75 -19.02 14.88 26.45
CA THR A 75 -18.55 13.50 26.21
C THR A 75 -17.36 13.17 27.12
N PRO A 76 -17.45 12.13 27.98
CA PRO A 76 -16.34 11.69 28.81
C PRO A 76 -15.13 11.32 27.95
N ASN A 77 -13.94 11.68 28.42
CA ASN A 77 -12.70 11.48 27.68
C ASN A 77 -12.65 12.16 26.29
N GLY A 78 -13.54 13.13 26.00
CA GLY A 78 -13.61 13.82 24.70
C GLY A 78 -12.59 14.94 24.49
N LYS A 79 -11.76 15.26 25.50
CA LYS A 79 -10.76 16.35 25.46
C LYS A 79 -9.35 15.91 25.85
N GLY A 80 -8.52 15.58 24.87
CA GLY A 80 -7.14 15.16 25.09
C GLY A 80 -6.85 13.78 24.53
N LEU A 81 -5.57 13.44 24.39
CA LEU A 81 -5.11 12.28 23.63
C LEU A 81 -4.92 11.01 24.45
N LEU A 82 -4.62 11.11 25.75
CA LEU A 82 -4.36 9.94 26.58
C LEU A 82 -5.02 10.09 27.94
N TRP A 83 -5.82 9.08 28.30
CA TRP A 83 -6.59 9.04 29.53
C TRP A 83 -6.20 7.82 30.33
N LYS A 84 -5.91 8.03 31.61
CA LYS A 84 -5.78 6.93 32.57
C LYS A 84 -7.17 6.59 33.10
N LEU A 85 -7.57 5.34 32.94
CA LEU A 85 -8.83 4.81 33.44
C LEU A 85 -8.58 4.06 34.74
N GLU A 86 -9.32 4.42 35.79
CA GLU A 86 -9.18 3.84 37.12
C GLU A 86 -10.52 3.39 37.66
N LYS A 87 -10.53 2.22 38.29
CA LYS A 87 -11.69 1.63 38.96
C LYS A 87 -11.21 0.90 40.22
N ALA A 88 -11.96 1.03 41.31
CA ALA A 88 -11.60 0.41 42.58
C ALA A 88 -11.45 -1.11 42.44
N GLY A 89 -10.33 -1.66 42.90
CA GLY A 89 -10.02 -3.09 42.83
C GLY A 89 -9.50 -3.59 41.48
N GLU A 90 -9.36 -2.73 40.47
CA GLU A 90 -8.82 -3.08 39.15
C GLU A 90 -7.48 -2.38 38.88
N ARG A 91 -6.67 -2.98 37.99
CA ARG A 91 -5.42 -2.36 37.53
C ARG A 91 -5.75 -1.22 36.57
N PRO A 92 -5.10 -0.05 36.69
CA PRO A 92 -5.31 1.05 35.75
C PRO A 92 -5.05 0.63 34.30
N SER A 93 -5.84 1.19 33.39
CA SER A 93 -5.66 1.06 31.95
C SER A 93 -5.59 2.43 31.29
N PHE A 94 -5.28 2.46 30.00
CA PHE A 94 -5.13 3.72 29.26
C PHE A 94 -5.98 3.71 27.99
N LEU A 95 -6.72 4.80 27.78
CA LEU A 95 -7.49 5.07 26.57
C LEU A 95 -6.76 6.15 25.76
N PHE A 96 -6.38 5.81 24.53
CA PHE A 96 -5.82 6.76 23.57
C PHE A 96 -6.94 7.28 22.66
N GLY A 97 -7.16 8.59 22.67
CA GLY A 97 -8.13 9.29 21.83
C GLY A 97 -7.58 9.53 20.42
N THR A 98 -8.48 9.80 19.47
CA THR A 98 -8.17 10.11 18.06
C THR A 98 -8.66 11.49 17.68
#